data_AF-A0A444YTH3-F1
#
_entry.id   AF-A0A444YTH3-F1
#
_cell.length_a   1.000
_cell.length_b   1.000
_cell.length_c   1.000
_cell.angle_alpha   90.00
_cell.angle_beta   90.00
_cell.angle_gamma   90.00
#
_symmetry.space_group_name_H-M   'P 1'
#
loop_
_entity.id
_entity.type
_entity.pdbx_description
1 polymer ?
#
loop_
_entity_poly.entity_id
_entity_poly.type
_entity_poly.pdbx_seq_one_letter_code
_entity_poly.pdbx_strand_id
1 'polypeptide(L)'
;MNAVLLVDGLKVAVRPNVGEDGVVEKEEISKVIKCLMEQDEGKAMRKRMEDLKAYAADAVKKDAGSSTHALSQLATKWENFSEIEDNN
;
A
#
# COMPACT_ATOMS: atom_id res chain seq x y z
N MET A 1 11.49 3.82 -6.20
CA MET A 1 11.25 4.10 -4.76
C MET A 1 10.21 3.15 -4.16
N ASN A 2 9.01 3.01 -4.73
CA ASN A 2 7.94 2.16 -4.16
C ASN A 2 8.34 0.70 -3.93
N ALA A 3 9.12 0.09 -4.83
CA ALA A 3 9.57 -1.29 -4.69
C ALA A 3 10.38 -1.52 -3.39
N VAL A 4 11.26 -0.59 -3.03
CA VAL A 4 12.05 -0.65 -1.80
C VAL A 4 11.15 -0.58 -0.57
N LEU A 5 10.15 0.32 -0.57
CA LEU A 5 9.18 0.40 0.52
C LEU A 5 8.37 -0.90 0.68
N LEU A 6 7.93 -1.51 -0.42
CA LEU A 6 7.11 -2.72 -0.39
C LEU A 6 7.90 -3.95 0.07
N VAL A 7 9.18 -4.04 -0.30
CA VAL A 7 10.06 -5.16 0.04
C VAL A 7 10.65 -4.98 1.44
N ASP A 8 11.33 -3.85 1.70
CA ASP A 8 12.11 -3.67 2.93
C ASP A 8 11.26 -3.09 4.07
N GLY A 9 10.35 -2.16 3.74
CA GLY A 9 9.50 -1.49 4.71
C GLY A 9 8.31 -2.35 5.14
N LEU A 10 7.42 -2.64 4.20
CA LEU A 10 6.17 -3.36 4.46
C LEU A 10 6.31 -4.88 4.43
N LYS A 11 7.37 -5.40 3.79
CA LYS A 11 7.66 -6.84 3.69
C LYS A 11 6.48 -7.63 3.12
N VAL A 12 5.83 -7.07 2.11
CA VAL A 12 4.67 -7.66 1.39
C VAL A 12 4.98 -7.99 -0.07
N ALA A 13 6.22 -7.76 -0.50
CA ALA A 13 6.68 -8.05 -1.85
C ALA A 13 8.05 -8.70 -1.84
N VAL A 14 8.33 -9.46 -2.90
CA VAL A 14 9.63 -10.04 -3.22
C VAL A 14 10.14 -9.38 -4.50
N ARG A 15 11.45 -9.10 -4.54
CA ARG A 15 12.10 -8.50 -5.70
C ARG A 15 13.06 -9.51 -6.32
N PRO A 16 12.99 -9.76 -7.65
CA PRO A 16 13.96 -10.61 -8.32
C PRO A 16 15.34 -9.97 -8.34
N ASN A 17 16.36 -10.82 -8.31
CA ASN A 17 17.73 -10.42 -8.61
C ASN A 17 17.85 -10.10 -10.10
N VAL A 18 18.50 -8.98 -10.41
CA VAL A 18 18.71 -8.51 -11.78
C VAL A 18 20.15 -8.82 -12.17
N GLY A 19 20.35 -9.39 -13.36
CA GLY A 19 21.68 -9.63 -13.92
C GLY A 19 22.44 -8.33 -14.21
N GLU A 20 23.73 -8.45 -14.50
CA GLU A 20 24.60 -7.30 -14.81
C GLU A 20 24.15 -6.55 -16.07
N ASP A 21 23.50 -7.25 -17.00
CA ASP A 21 22.91 -6.70 -18.23
C ASP A 21 21.54 -6.02 -18.00
N GLY A 22 21.05 -5.98 -16.76
CA GLY A 22 19.75 -5.44 -16.42
C GLY A 22 18.59 -6.39 -16.69
N VAL A 23 18.86 -7.63 -17.12
CA VAL A 23 17.84 -8.63 -17.45
C VAL A 23 17.65 -9.59 -16.28
N VAL A 24 16.40 -10.00 -16.05
CA VAL A 24 16.08 -11.05 -15.07
C VAL A 24 15.96 -12.38 -15.81
N GLU A 25 16.83 -13.33 -15.46
CA GLU A 25 16.83 -14.66 -16.06
C GLU A 25 15.57 -15.45 -15.70
N LYS A 26 15.16 -16.38 -16.58
CA LYS A 26 13.96 -17.20 -16.39
C LYS A 26 14.02 -18.05 -15.11
N GLU A 27 15.22 -18.48 -14.72
CA GLU A 27 15.48 -19.23 -13.50
C GLU A 27 15.13 -18.41 -12.26
N GLU A 28 15.51 -17.12 -12.24
CA GLU A 28 15.18 -16.21 -11.16
C GLU A 28 13.68 -15.92 -11.09
N ILE A 29 13.04 -15.72 -12.25
CA ILE A 29 11.59 -15.55 -12.32
C ILE A 29 10.88 -16.77 -11.71
N SER A 30 11.30 -17.99 -12.07
CA SER A 30 10.74 -19.22 -11.52
C SER A 30 10.91 -19.32 -9.99
N LYS A 31 12.09 -18.93 -9.47
CA LYS A 31 12.34 -18.91 -8.02
C LYS A 31 11.43 -17.93 -7.29
N VAL A 32 11.30 -16.71 -7.79
CA VAL A 32 10.46 -15.68 -7.17
C VAL A 32 8.98 -16.08 -7.19
N ILE A 33 8.50 -16.68 -8.27
CA ILE A 33 7.12 -17.20 -8.34
C ILE A 33 6.91 -18.29 -7.29
N LYS A 34 7.84 -19.26 -7.17
CA LYS A 34 7.74 -20.32 -6.15
C LYS A 34 7.79 -19.77 -4.73
N CYS A 35 8.68 -18.81 -4.46
CA CYS A 35 8.75 -18.10 -3.18
C CYS A 35 7.41 -17.47 -2.81
N LEU A 36 6.79 -16.74 -3.75
CA LEU A 36 5.53 -16.04 -3.53
C LEU A 36 4.33 -17.00 -3.37
N MET A 37 4.31 -18.09 -4.14
CA MET A 37 3.12 -18.94 -4.26
C MET A 37 3.12 -20.13 -3.29
N GLU A 38 4.27 -20.77 -3.08
CA GLU A 38 4.37 -22.09 -2.46
C GLU A 38 5.12 -22.06 -1.12
N GLN A 39 6.09 -21.16 -0.96
CA GLN A 39 6.96 -21.12 0.21
C GLN A 39 6.34 -20.35 1.40
N ASP A 40 6.86 -20.61 2.60
CA ASP A 40 6.35 -19.98 3.82
C ASP A 40 6.58 -18.47 3.85
N GLU A 41 7.63 -17.98 3.19
CA GLU A 41 7.85 -16.55 2.99
C GLU A 41 6.70 -15.90 2.22
N GLY A 42 6.23 -16.54 1.14
CA GLY A 42 5.04 -16.13 0.38
C GLY A 42 3.77 -16.09 1.23
N LYS A 43 3.56 -17.09 2.09
CA LYS A 43 2.42 -17.12 3.03
C LYS A 43 2.49 -15.97 4.03
N ALA A 44 3.68 -15.69 4.58
CA ALA A 44 3.86 -14.56 5.49
C ALA A 44 3.61 -13.21 4.81
N MET A 45 4.06 -13.02 3.57
CA MET A 45 3.76 -11.83 2.76
C MET A 45 2.25 -11.69 2.54
N ARG A 46 1.57 -12.78 2.16
CA ARG A 46 0.12 -12.79 1.94
C ARG A 46 -0.65 -12.39 3.19
N LYS A 47 -0.29 -12.94 4.36
CA LYS A 47 -0.92 -12.58 5.63
C LYS A 47 -0.79 -11.09 5.94
N ARG A 48 0.41 -10.51 5.80
CA ARG A 48 0.62 -9.07 5.99
C ARG A 48 -0.23 -8.24 5.01
N MET A 49 -0.36 -8.70 3.77
CA MET A 49 -1.20 -8.03 2.78
C MET A 49 -2.69 -8.13 3.09
N GLU A 50 -3.14 -9.24 3.69
CA GLU A 50 -4.51 -9.39 4.21
C GLU A 50 -4.80 -8.42 5.36
N ASP A 51 -3.84 -8.27 6.29
CA ASP A 51 -3.94 -7.27 7.37
C ASP A 51 -4.02 -5.85 6.79
N LEU A 52 -3.14 -5.50 5.85
CA LEU A 52 -3.16 -4.20 5.17
C LEU A 52 -4.46 -3.97 4.41
N LYS A 53 -5.03 -5.00 3.78
CA LYS A 53 -6.34 -4.92 3.12
C LYS A 53 -7.44 -4.59 4.13
N ALA A 54 -7.44 -5.21 5.30
CA ALA A 54 -8.40 -4.93 6.37
C ALA A 54 -8.23 -3.49 6.88
N TYR A 55 -7.00 -3.05 7.17
CA TYR A 55 -6.72 -1.68 7.60
C TYR A 55 -7.12 -0.63 6.55
N ALA A 56 -6.88 -0.89 5.27
CA ALA A 56 -7.29 0.00 4.20
C ALA A 56 -8.81 0.12 4.14
N ALA A 57 -9.54 -0.99 4.25
CA ALA A 57 -11.01 -0.98 4.30
C ALA A 57 -11.53 -0.22 5.52
N ASP A 58 -10.92 -0.42 6.69
CA ASP A 58 -11.28 0.27 7.92
C ASP A 58 -11.04 1.78 7.83
N ALA A 59 -9.90 2.21 7.29
CA ALA A 59 -9.51 3.62 7.18
C ALA A 59 -10.47 4.44 6.29
N VAL A 60 -11.14 3.80 5.32
CA VAL A 60 -12.06 4.48 4.40
C VAL A 60 -13.54 4.31 4.78
N LYS A 61 -13.85 3.66 5.91
CA LYS A 61 -15.24 3.54 6.40
C LYS A 61 -15.88 4.93 6.56
N LYS A 62 -17.17 5.02 6.23
CA LYS A 62 -17.91 6.29 6.23
C LYS A 62 -17.95 6.97 7.60
N ASP A 63 -18.25 6.20 8.65
CA ASP A 63 -18.62 6.79 9.96
C ASP A 63 -17.46 6.81 10.96
N ALA A 64 -16.43 5.97 10.78
CA ALA A 64 -15.31 5.83 11.72
C ALA A 64 -13.94 5.67 11.02
N GLY A 65 -13.88 5.82 9.69
CA GLY A 65 -12.64 5.67 8.94
C GLY A 65 -11.72 6.88 9.13
N SER A 66 -10.48 6.64 9.53
CA SER A 66 -9.50 7.69 9.78
C SER A 66 -9.22 8.56 8.55
N SER A 67 -9.07 7.96 7.36
CA SER A 67 -8.85 8.68 6.10
C SER A 67 -10.07 9.49 5.71
N THR A 68 -11.27 8.92 5.83
CA THR A 68 -12.54 9.63 5.56
C THR A 68 -12.70 10.82 6.51
N HIS A 69 -12.41 10.63 7.80
CA HIS A 69 -12.53 11.69 8.80
C HIS A 69 -11.53 12.82 8.54
N ALA A 70 -10.26 12.50 8.26
CA ALA A 70 -9.25 13.50 7.93
C ALA A 70 -9.63 14.33 6.70
N LEU A 71 -10.16 13.68 5.65
CA LEU A 71 -10.62 14.38 4.45
C LEU A 71 -11.87 15.23 4.71
N SER A 72 -12.82 14.73 5.51
CA SER A 72 -14.01 15.47 5.91
C SER A 72 -13.66 16.74 6.70
N GLN A 73 -12.73 16.64 7.67
CA GLN A 73 -12.25 17.81 8.41
C GLN A 73 -11.64 18.88 7.50
N LEU A 74 -10.91 18.48 6.46
CA LEU A 74 -10.35 19.41 5.48
C LEU A 74 -11.46 20.09 4.67
N ALA A 75 -12.45 19.34 4.19
CA ALA A 75 -13.57 19.87 3.43
C ALA A 75 -14.37 20.90 4.26
N THR A 76 -14.71 20.57 5.50
CA THR A 76 -15.42 21.49 6.40
C THR A 76 -14.62 22.77 6.67
N LYS A 77 -13.29 22.67 6.81
CA LYS A 77 -12.46 23.87 6.95
C LYS A 77 -12.57 24.77 5.72
N TRP A 78 -12.56 24.20 4.52
CA TRP A 78 -12.67 24.97 3.28
C TRP A 78 -14.06 25.61 3.10
N GLU A 79 -15.14 24.91 3.43
CA GLU A 79 -16.50 25.46 3.40
C GLU A 79 -16.62 26.69 4.31
N ASN A 80 -16.10 26.59 5.53
CA ASN A 80 -16.08 27.72 6.47
C ASN A 80 -15.23 28.89 5.97
N PHE A 81 -14.16 28.66 5.19
CA PHE A 81 -13.38 29.73 4.58
C PHE A 81 -14.16 30.44 3.47
N SER A 82 -14.89 29.70 2.62
CA SER A 82 -15.71 30.30 1.56
C SER A 82 -16.87 31.13 2.11
N GLU A 83 -17.51 30.71 3.20
CA GLU A 83 -18.59 31.48 3.83
C GLU A 83 -18.12 32.81 4.45
N ILE A 84 -16.83 32.94 4.77
CA ILE A 84 -16.24 34.19 5.28
C ILE A 84 -15.99 35.18 4.13
N GLU A 85 -15.65 34.71 2.93
CA GLU A 85 -15.44 35.57 1.75
C GLU A 85 -16.76 36.08 1.15
N ASP A 86 -17.85 35.32 1.23
CA ASP A 86 -19.16 35.73 0.71
C ASP A 86 -19.93 36.70 1.63
N ASN A 87 -19.51 36.87 2.89
CA ASN A 87 -20.16 37.73 3.90
C ASN A 87 -19.43 39.07 4.17
N ASN A 88 -18.50 39.47 3.30
CA ASN A 88 -17.74 40.73 3.39
C ASN A 88 -17.75 41.48 2.05
#